data_AF-A0A8H4RJE6-F1
#
_entry.id   AF-A0A8H4RJE6-F1
#
_cell.length_a   1.000
_cell.length_b   1.000
_cell.length_c   1.000
_cell.angle_alpha   90.00
_cell.angle_beta   90.00
_cell.angle_gamma   90.00
#
_symmetry.space_group_name_H-M   'P 1'
#
loop_
_entity.id
_entity.type
_entity.pdbx_description
1 polymer ?
#
loop_
_entity_poly.entity_id
_entity_poly.type
_entity_poly.pdbx_seq_one_letter_code
_entity_poly.pdbx_strand_id
1 'polypeptide(L)'
;MASPRKSVLITGCSDGGIGAALAEVFHEKGYHVFATVRNPSKISETLSSAANVTTLTLDVLSSESIAAAVESVKRETGSRLDVLVNNSGGGSFVPALDAPIEEGKKLFDLNFWAPLAMLQAFAPLLIKAKGCIVNNSSANAYVPMPFMSIYNGSKAALAMASETWRHELQPLGVRTITLVTCAVKTNFFDDYHGAELPETSNYSEIRDFIHNLADGRLQANAISPRQYAIKVVREVEKGTIGTVWAGSKAFFCSVGMAVVTTDMIVESVIPISSEMAKAAQKKKSVQNTYTNRRGSLFAAKYPQYNQLASELGTPDQSPPFWTCIAAGIQSLQSAVSTPIMVIRAKQDTKKLSSTFIPDCEHNRARNNSKGTAGLLYLQYWIACGMKLPRTTVRYTLEQDLLRNEGTSFPKKPRSKLYTEADERLLVRHVRNNLKDIYV
;
A
#
# COMPACT_ATOMS: atom_id res chain seq x y z
N MET A 1 -7.96 -49.94 35.21
CA MET A 1 -7.10 -48.76 35.01
C MET A 1 -7.88 -47.77 34.16
N ALA A 2 -7.95 -46.50 34.55
CA ALA A 2 -8.56 -45.48 33.69
C ALA A 2 -7.83 -45.46 32.34
N SER A 3 -8.54 -45.30 31.22
CA SER A 3 -7.91 -45.14 29.91
C SER A 3 -6.91 -43.98 29.97
N PRO A 4 -5.71 -44.09 29.38
CA PRO A 4 -4.73 -43.01 29.38
C PRO A 4 -5.36 -41.73 28.81
N ARG A 5 -5.14 -40.59 29.48
CA ARG A 5 -5.68 -39.29 29.05
C ARG A 5 -5.11 -38.92 27.69
N LYS A 6 -5.93 -38.33 26.83
CA LYS A 6 -5.47 -37.80 25.54
C LYS A 6 -4.58 -36.59 25.74
N SER A 7 -3.59 -36.39 24.88
CA SER A 7 -2.67 -35.27 24.94
C SER A 7 -2.78 -34.34 23.73
N VAL A 8 -2.54 -33.05 23.94
CA VAL A 8 -2.47 -32.05 22.87
C VAL A 8 -1.29 -31.11 23.08
N LEU A 9 -0.55 -30.81 22.01
CA LEU A 9 0.45 -29.74 22.00
C LEU A 9 -0.04 -28.60 21.13
N ILE A 10 0.03 -27.37 21.64
CA ILE A 10 -0.49 -26.18 20.96
C ILE A 10 0.61 -25.13 20.91
N THR A 11 0.95 -24.70 19.68
CA THR A 11 1.95 -23.65 19.49
C THR A 11 1.34 -22.25 19.63
N GLY A 12 2.02 -21.35 20.34
CA GLY A 12 1.62 -19.95 20.45
C GLY A 12 0.46 -19.71 21.41
N CYS A 13 0.62 -20.15 22.67
CA CYS A 13 -0.37 -20.04 23.74
C CYS A 13 -0.21 -18.76 24.59
N SER A 14 0.29 -17.66 24.00
CA SER A 14 0.32 -16.38 24.70
C SER A 14 -1.10 -15.90 24.99
N ASP A 15 -1.26 -15.25 26.14
CA ASP A 15 -2.55 -14.78 26.64
C ASP A 15 -3.24 -13.83 25.64
N GLY A 16 -4.58 -13.88 25.60
CA GLY A 16 -5.39 -13.14 24.62
C GLY A 16 -5.34 -13.65 23.17
N GLY A 17 -4.57 -14.71 22.89
CA GLY A 17 -4.47 -15.34 21.57
C GLY A 17 -5.42 -16.53 21.36
N ILE A 18 -5.52 -16.99 20.10
CA ILE A 18 -6.27 -18.23 19.76
C ILE A 18 -5.69 -19.45 20.46
N GLY A 19 -4.35 -19.55 20.54
CA GLY A 19 -3.67 -20.70 21.15
C GLY A 19 -4.00 -20.86 22.63
N ALA A 20 -4.03 -19.76 23.40
CA ALA A 20 -4.42 -19.77 24.80
C ALA A 20 -5.87 -20.26 24.98
N ALA A 21 -6.81 -19.74 24.18
CA ALA A 21 -8.20 -20.18 24.22
C ALA A 21 -8.38 -21.65 23.82
N LEU A 22 -7.60 -22.15 22.85
CA LEU A 22 -7.58 -23.57 22.51
C LEU A 22 -7.06 -24.42 23.67
N ALA A 23 -5.98 -23.98 24.32
CA ALA A 23 -5.41 -24.67 25.48
C ALA A 23 -6.41 -24.78 26.64
N GLU A 24 -7.09 -23.69 26.96
CA GLU A 24 -8.16 -23.68 27.97
C GLU A 24 -9.28 -24.67 27.64
N VAL A 25 -9.80 -24.63 26.41
CA VAL A 25 -10.92 -25.50 26.02
C VAL A 25 -10.50 -26.96 25.95
N PHE A 26 -9.30 -27.30 25.46
CA PHE A 26 -8.80 -28.68 25.51
C PHE A 26 -8.60 -29.17 26.95
N HIS A 27 -8.10 -28.31 27.83
CA HIS A 27 -7.97 -28.61 29.25
C HIS A 27 -9.34 -28.90 29.88
N GLU A 28 -10.36 -28.10 29.60
CA GLU A 28 -11.76 -28.34 30.03
C GLU A 28 -12.32 -29.68 29.51
N LYS A 29 -11.83 -30.16 28.36
CA LYS A 29 -12.16 -31.48 27.81
C LYS A 29 -11.37 -32.64 28.43
N GLY A 30 -10.51 -32.36 29.42
CA GLY A 30 -9.73 -33.37 30.15
C GLY A 30 -8.49 -33.84 29.41
N TYR A 31 -8.03 -33.10 28.39
CA TYR A 31 -6.75 -33.39 27.73
C TYR A 31 -5.59 -32.99 28.64
N HIS A 32 -4.47 -33.71 28.52
CA HIS A 32 -3.19 -33.20 28.96
C HIS A 32 -2.67 -32.18 27.93
N VAL A 33 -2.58 -30.91 28.32
CA VAL A 33 -2.27 -29.82 27.40
C VAL A 33 -0.81 -29.41 27.56
N PHE A 34 -0.03 -29.52 26.48
CA PHE A 34 1.27 -28.88 26.34
C PHE A 34 1.08 -27.49 25.72
N ALA A 35 0.92 -26.49 26.58
CA ALA A 35 0.75 -25.10 26.16
C ALA A 35 2.12 -24.48 25.91
N THR A 36 2.43 -24.10 24.66
CA THR A 36 3.78 -23.62 24.33
C THR A 36 3.82 -22.11 24.06
N VAL A 37 4.86 -21.46 24.59
CA VAL A 37 5.11 -20.02 24.41
C VAL A 37 6.61 -19.78 24.25
N ARG A 38 7.00 -18.72 23.52
CA ARG A 38 8.42 -18.31 23.45
C ARG A 38 8.88 -17.66 24.75
N ASN A 39 8.03 -16.81 25.32
CA ASN A 39 8.27 -16.16 26.60
C ASN A 39 7.24 -16.68 27.62
N PRO A 40 7.68 -17.45 28.63
CA PRO A 40 6.81 -17.94 29.70
C PRO A 40 6.05 -16.85 30.44
N SER A 41 6.51 -15.60 30.48
CA SER A 41 5.76 -14.51 31.14
C SER A 41 4.50 -14.08 30.37
N LYS A 42 4.33 -14.50 29.11
CA LYS A 42 3.17 -14.18 28.29
C LYS A 42 2.04 -15.20 28.38
N ILE A 43 2.15 -16.24 29.21
CA ILE A 43 1.05 -17.19 29.45
C ILE A 43 0.23 -16.73 30.67
N SER A 44 -1.08 -16.93 30.66
CA SER A 44 -1.92 -16.56 31.80
C SER A 44 -1.62 -17.45 33.02
N GLU A 45 -1.68 -16.87 34.22
CA GLU A 45 -1.50 -17.61 35.48
C GLU A 45 -2.54 -18.73 35.64
N THR A 46 -3.78 -18.46 35.22
CA THR A 46 -4.87 -19.44 35.22
C THR A 46 -4.52 -20.68 34.39
N LEU A 47 -3.92 -20.50 33.21
CA LEU A 47 -3.58 -21.62 32.34
C LEU A 47 -2.32 -22.35 32.83
N SER A 48 -1.30 -21.62 33.30
CA SER A 48 -0.04 -22.24 33.75
C SER A 48 -0.15 -22.99 35.08
N SER A 49 -1.09 -22.59 35.94
CA SER A 49 -1.38 -23.26 37.22
C SER A 49 -2.43 -24.38 37.11
N ALA A 50 -3.07 -24.53 35.94
CA ALA A 50 -4.11 -25.53 35.73
C ALA A 50 -3.56 -26.97 35.81
N ALA A 51 -4.33 -27.86 36.44
CA ALA A 51 -3.97 -29.26 36.54
C ALA A 51 -3.90 -29.90 35.13
N ASN A 52 -2.88 -30.74 34.89
CA ASN A 52 -2.69 -31.39 33.59
C ASN A 52 -2.43 -30.41 32.43
N VAL A 53 -1.97 -29.19 32.73
CA VAL A 53 -1.33 -28.32 31.76
C VAL A 53 0.17 -28.30 32.03
N THR A 54 0.97 -28.59 31.00
CA THR A 54 2.43 -28.46 31.03
C THR A 54 2.80 -27.28 30.14
N THR A 55 3.35 -26.23 30.74
CA THR A 55 3.87 -25.10 29.96
C THR A 55 5.26 -25.44 29.42
N LEU A 56 5.48 -25.29 28.12
CA LEU A 56 6.77 -25.51 27.48
C LEU A 56 7.27 -24.24 26.78
N THR A 57 8.54 -23.92 26.97
CA THR A 57 9.21 -22.91 26.15
C THR A 57 9.46 -23.51 24.76
N LEU A 58 8.87 -22.92 23.71
CA LEU A 58 9.04 -23.37 22.34
C LEU A 58 9.18 -22.19 21.38
N ASP A 59 10.32 -22.12 20.70
CA ASP A 59 10.48 -21.38 19.45
C ASP A 59 10.35 -22.34 18.27
N VAL A 60 9.29 -22.17 17.47
CA VAL A 60 8.99 -23.02 16.31
C VAL A 60 9.96 -22.80 15.14
N LEU A 61 10.86 -21.82 15.23
CA LEU A 61 11.93 -21.59 14.25
C LEU A 61 13.27 -22.19 14.68
N SER A 62 13.40 -22.74 15.89
CA SER A 62 14.63 -23.39 16.36
C SER A 62 14.46 -24.92 16.40
N SER A 63 15.31 -25.63 15.66
CA SER A 63 15.38 -27.09 15.68
C SER A 63 15.64 -27.65 17.08
N GLU A 64 16.49 -26.99 17.85
CA GLU A 64 16.87 -27.39 19.21
C GLU A 64 15.69 -27.24 20.17
N SER A 65 14.94 -26.13 20.03
CA SER A 65 13.74 -25.88 20.83
C SER A 65 12.64 -26.89 20.52
N ILE A 66 12.41 -27.20 19.24
CA ILE A 66 11.47 -28.24 18.81
C ILE A 66 11.88 -29.61 19.38
N ALA A 67 13.16 -29.99 19.28
CA ALA A 67 13.67 -31.26 19.79
C ALA A 67 13.47 -31.38 21.31
N ALA A 68 13.73 -30.32 22.07
CA ALA A 68 13.50 -30.29 23.52
C ALA A 68 12.01 -30.45 23.89
N ALA A 69 11.11 -29.85 23.10
CA ALA A 69 9.67 -30.03 23.28
C ALA A 69 9.24 -31.47 22.98
N VAL A 70 9.77 -32.09 21.93
CA VAL A 70 9.51 -33.51 21.60
C VAL A 70 9.91 -34.42 22.75
N GLU A 71 11.11 -34.25 23.31
CA GLU A 71 11.58 -35.08 24.44
C GLU A 71 10.73 -34.89 25.70
N SER A 72 10.27 -33.66 25.95
CA SER A 72 9.34 -33.38 27.04
C SER A 72 8.01 -34.11 26.85
N VAL A 73 7.39 -34.01 25.67
CA VAL A 73 6.15 -34.73 25.39
C VAL A 73 6.35 -36.25 25.48
N LYS A 74 7.46 -36.79 24.96
CA LYS A 74 7.76 -38.22 25.05
C LYS A 74 7.76 -38.72 26.49
N ARG A 75 8.45 -38.00 27.37
CA ARG A 75 8.56 -38.33 28.79
C ARG A 75 7.20 -38.34 29.49
N GLU A 76 6.40 -37.31 29.28
CA GLU A 76 5.11 -37.16 29.98
C GLU A 76 4.00 -38.09 29.45
N THR A 77 4.11 -38.58 28.20
CA THR A 77 3.02 -39.31 27.52
C THR A 77 3.33 -40.76 27.16
N GLY A 78 4.56 -41.23 27.40
CA GLY A 78 5.02 -42.53 26.88
C GLY A 78 5.19 -42.54 25.36
N SER A 79 5.69 -41.42 24.82
CA SER A 79 5.93 -41.19 23.38
C SER A 79 4.66 -41.26 22.54
N ARG A 80 3.59 -40.60 22.97
CA ARG A 80 2.30 -40.53 22.25
C ARG A 80 1.74 -39.11 22.27
N LEU A 81 1.32 -38.60 21.11
CA LEU A 81 0.65 -37.31 21.02
C LEU A 81 -0.65 -37.47 20.25
N ASP A 82 -1.80 -37.20 20.87
CA ASP A 82 -3.09 -37.38 20.21
C ASP A 82 -3.43 -36.21 19.28
N VAL A 83 -3.00 -35.00 19.63
CA VAL A 83 -3.27 -33.79 18.81
C VAL A 83 -2.04 -32.87 18.77
N LEU A 84 -1.64 -32.44 17.58
CA LEU A 84 -0.69 -31.34 17.37
C LEU A 84 -1.43 -30.17 16.74
N VAL A 85 -1.42 -29.00 17.38
CA VAL A 85 -2.02 -27.77 16.85
C VAL A 85 -0.92 -26.77 16.51
N ASN A 86 -0.68 -26.61 15.21
CA ASN A 86 0.17 -25.55 14.68
C ASN A 86 -0.64 -24.25 14.60
N ASN A 87 -0.56 -23.44 15.64
CA ASN A 87 -1.27 -22.16 15.76
C ASN A 87 -0.35 -20.93 15.70
N SER A 88 0.92 -21.03 16.11
CA SER A 88 1.90 -19.95 15.95
C SER A 88 1.89 -19.40 14.51
N GLY A 89 1.85 -18.08 14.38
CA GLY A 89 1.82 -17.42 13.08
C GLY A 89 1.97 -15.91 13.21
N GLY A 90 2.32 -15.28 12.10
CA GLY A 90 2.48 -13.83 11.97
C GLY A 90 1.66 -13.26 10.82
N GLY A 91 1.66 -11.94 10.70
CA GLY A 91 0.93 -11.17 9.70
C GLY A 91 1.86 -10.22 8.95
N SER A 92 1.41 -9.75 7.79
CA SER A 92 2.11 -8.75 7.00
C SER A 92 1.09 -7.87 6.29
N PHE A 93 1.11 -6.58 6.62
CA PHE A 93 0.19 -5.55 6.13
C PHE A 93 0.99 -4.45 5.43
N VAL A 94 1.56 -4.79 4.27
CA VAL A 94 2.37 -3.88 3.46
C VAL A 94 2.10 -4.14 1.98
N PRO A 95 2.00 -3.11 1.13
CA PRO A 95 1.91 -3.27 -0.31
C PRO A 95 3.09 -4.08 -0.86
N ALA A 96 2.82 -4.92 -1.85
CA ALA A 96 3.84 -5.81 -2.43
C ALA A 96 5.08 -5.08 -2.97
N LEU A 97 4.91 -3.85 -3.47
CA LEU A 97 6.00 -3.04 -4.01
C LEU A 97 6.91 -2.44 -2.93
N ASP A 98 6.41 -2.33 -1.69
CA ASP A 98 7.10 -1.70 -0.56
C ASP A 98 7.54 -2.74 0.49
N ALA A 99 7.21 -4.01 0.29
CA ALA A 99 7.45 -5.07 1.26
C ALA A 99 8.93 -5.51 1.26
N PRO A 100 9.64 -5.47 2.42
CA PRO A 100 11.00 -5.99 2.50
C PRO A 100 11.03 -7.51 2.27
N ILE A 101 11.84 -7.98 1.31
CA ILE A 101 11.90 -9.40 0.94
C ILE A 101 12.31 -10.30 2.12
N GLU A 102 13.27 -9.87 2.94
CA GLU A 102 13.74 -10.65 4.08
C GLU A 102 12.68 -10.80 5.18
N GLU A 103 11.88 -9.76 5.43
CA GLU A 103 10.72 -9.87 6.33
C GLU A 103 9.65 -10.81 5.74
N GLY A 104 9.50 -10.80 4.42
CA GLY A 104 8.65 -11.76 3.71
C GLY A 104 9.10 -13.21 3.89
N LYS A 105 10.40 -13.49 3.77
CA LYS A 105 10.97 -14.84 4.00
C LYS A 105 10.75 -15.30 5.43
N LYS A 106 11.06 -14.46 6.42
CA LYS A 106 10.82 -14.77 7.84
C LYS A 106 9.35 -15.09 8.12
N LEU A 107 8.43 -14.40 7.45
CA LEU A 107 7.01 -14.70 7.58
C LEU A 107 6.66 -16.09 7.02
N PHE A 108 7.25 -16.49 5.89
CA PHE A 108 7.12 -17.84 5.36
C PHE A 108 7.76 -18.88 6.26
N ASP A 109 8.92 -18.58 6.87
CA ASP A 109 9.55 -19.45 7.87
C ASP A 109 8.59 -19.73 9.02
N LEU A 110 7.93 -18.70 9.54
CA LEU A 110 6.97 -18.83 10.63
C LEU A 110 5.64 -19.48 10.22
N ASN A 111 5.07 -19.08 9.09
CA ASN A 111 3.71 -19.49 8.70
C ASN A 111 3.67 -20.81 7.94
N PHE A 112 4.77 -21.27 7.34
CA PHE A 112 4.81 -22.46 6.51
C PHE A 112 5.89 -23.46 6.95
N TRP A 113 7.16 -23.04 7.02
CA TRP A 113 8.26 -23.96 7.32
C TRP A 113 8.20 -24.48 8.76
N ALA A 114 7.85 -23.63 9.73
CA ALA A 114 7.67 -24.02 11.12
C ALA A 114 6.59 -25.11 11.32
N PRO A 115 5.35 -24.98 10.78
CA PRO A 115 4.37 -26.07 10.80
C PRO A 115 4.87 -27.39 10.20
N LEU A 116 5.65 -27.33 9.11
CA LEU A 116 6.26 -28.52 8.52
C LEU A 116 7.32 -29.14 9.43
N ALA A 117 8.19 -28.33 10.03
CA ALA A 117 9.21 -28.79 10.98
C ALA A 117 8.56 -29.43 12.22
N MET A 118 7.52 -28.81 12.76
CA MET A 118 6.71 -29.37 13.85
C MET A 118 6.06 -30.69 13.46
N LEU A 119 5.46 -30.79 12.27
CA LEU A 119 4.91 -32.03 11.75
C LEU A 119 5.97 -33.13 11.71
N GLN A 120 7.13 -32.86 11.09
CA GLN A 120 8.22 -33.83 10.95
C GLN A 120 8.73 -34.31 12.31
N ALA A 121 8.95 -33.39 13.26
CA ALA A 121 9.47 -33.71 14.58
C ALA A 121 8.50 -34.54 15.43
N PHE A 122 7.20 -34.27 15.35
CA PHE A 122 6.17 -34.95 16.14
C PHE A 122 5.51 -36.14 15.42
N ALA A 123 5.76 -36.35 14.13
CA ALA A 123 5.15 -37.43 13.35
C ALA A 123 5.24 -38.83 14.00
N PRO A 124 6.39 -39.27 14.58
CA PRO A 124 6.45 -40.58 15.23
C PRO A 124 5.43 -40.75 16.38
N LEU A 125 5.22 -39.68 17.17
CA LEU A 125 4.28 -39.68 18.29
C LEU A 125 2.82 -39.67 17.81
N LEU A 126 2.53 -38.89 16.77
CA LEU A 126 1.21 -38.80 16.14
C LEU A 126 0.81 -40.14 15.50
N ILE A 127 1.73 -40.78 14.77
CA ILE A 127 1.50 -42.07 14.10
C ILE A 127 1.21 -43.16 15.14
N LYS A 128 2.00 -43.21 16.23
CA LYS A 128 1.77 -44.16 17.33
C LYS A 128 0.43 -43.93 18.03
N ALA A 129 -0.01 -42.69 18.13
CA ALA A 129 -1.29 -42.34 18.72
C ALA A 129 -2.49 -42.56 17.79
N LYS A 130 -2.26 -42.67 16.47
CA LYS A 130 -3.30 -42.49 15.44
C LYS A 130 -4.00 -41.13 15.62
N GLY A 131 -3.17 -40.12 15.87
CA GLY A 131 -3.56 -38.79 16.29
C GLY A 131 -4.04 -37.88 15.17
N CYS A 132 -4.02 -36.58 15.45
CA CYS A 132 -4.49 -35.54 14.54
C CYS A 132 -3.51 -34.36 14.50
N ILE A 133 -3.19 -33.87 13.31
CA ILE A 133 -2.56 -32.56 13.13
C ILE A 133 -3.64 -31.54 12.75
N VAL A 134 -3.56 -30.36 13.36
CA VAL A 134 -4.44 -29.21 13.12
C VAL A 134 -3.57 -28.03 12.72
N ASN A 135 -3.70 -27.55 11.50
CA ASN A 135 -2.94 -26.41 10.99
C ASN A 135 -3.83 -25.17 10.90
N ASN A 136 -3.45 -24.09 11.59
CA ASN A 136 -4.19 -22.84 11.58
C ASN A 136 -3.84 -21.97 10.35
N SER A 137 -4.57 -22.19 9.25
CA SER A 137 -4.53 -21.32 8.07
C SER A 137 -5.54 -20.16 8.20
N SER A 138 -5.87 -19.49 7.11
CA SER A 138 -6.67 -18.26 7.09
C SER A 138 -7.60 -18.21 5.90
N ALA A 139 -8.71 -17.47 6.02
CA ALA A 139 -9.53 -17.11 4.86
C ALA A 139 -8.73 -16.39 3.76
N ASN A 140 -7.66 -15.68 4.15
CA ASN A 140 -6.73 -15.03 3.23
C ASN A 140 -5.86 -16.01 2.41
N ALA A 141 -5.92 -17.31 2.68
CA ALA A 141 -5.41 -18.33 1.77
C ALA A 141 -6.22 -18.42 0.47
N TYR A 142 -7.47 -17.96 0.49
CA TYR A 142 -8.43 -18.09 -0.61
C TYR A 142 -8.91 -16.73 -1.14
N VAL A 143 -8.92 -15.70 -0.29
CA VAL A 143 -9.34 -14.34 -0.66
C VAL A 143 -8.09 -13.47 -0.85
N PRO A 144 -7.86 -12.88 -2.04
CA PRO A 144 -6.70 -12.05 -2.34
C PRO A 144 -6.84 -10.65 -1.72
N MET A 145 -6.87 -10.59 -0.39
CA MET A 145 -6.97 -9.34 0.35
C MET A 145 -5.77 -8.43 0.05
N PRO A 146 -6.00 -7.19 -0.42
CA PRO A 146 -4.91 -6.29 -0.77
C PRO A 146 -4.02 -5.90 0.41
N PHE A 147 -2.80 -5.48 0.09
CA PHE A 147 -1.76 -5.09 1.06
C PHE A 147 -1.35 -6.20 2.04
N MET A 148 -1.73 -7.44 1.74
CA MET A 148 -1.39 -8.62 2.55
C MET A 148 -0.81 -9.75 1.69
N SER A 149 -0.25 -9.45 0.50
CA SER A 149 0.12 -10.46 -0.49
C SER A 149 1.07 -11.53 0.06
N ILE A 150 2.09 -11.14 0.82
CA ILE A 150 3.04 -12.07 1.44
C ILE A 150 2.35 -12.94 2.48
N TYR A 151 1.52 -12.35 3.35
CA TYR A 151 0.74 -13.09 4.34
C TYR A 151 -0.23 -14.08 3.67
N ASN A 152 -1.02 -13.61 2.70
CA ASN A 152 -1.95 -14.42 1.92
C ASN A 152 -1.22 -15.59 1.26
N GLY A 153 -0.09 -15.32 0.60
CA GLY A 153 0.75 -16.34 -0.03
C GLY A 153 1.25 -17.38 0.97
N SER A 154 1.73 -16.95 2.14
CA SER A 154 2.22 -17.88 3.19
C SER A 154 1.11 -18.78 3.74
N LYS A 155 -0.11 -18.25 3.92
CA LYS A 155 -1.27 -19.01 4.39
C LYS A 155 -1.88 -19.90 3.29
N ALA A 156 -1.83 -19.47 2.02
CA ALA A 156 -2.17 -20.29 0.87
C ALA A 156 -1.22 -21.49 0.75
N ALA A 157 0.09 -21.27 0.89
CA ALA A 157 1.08 -22.35 0.91
C ALA A 157 0.80 -23.36 2.04
N LEU A 158 0.53 -22.87 3.27
CA LEU A 158 0.16 -23.74 4.39
C LEU A 158 -1.14 -24.51 4.14
N ALA A 159 -2.17 -23.86 3.59
CA ALA A 159 -3.46 -24.49 3.31
C ALA A 159 -3.31 -25.64 2.30
N MET A 160 -2.64 -25.37 1.18
CA MET A 160 -2.39 -26.37 0.15
C MET A 160 -1.53 -27.52 0.68
N ALA A 161 -0.44 -27.22 1.37
CA ALA A 161 0.42 -28.26 1.93
C ALA A 161 -0.31 -29.09 3.00
N SER A 162 -1.17 -28.50 3.83
CA SER A 162 -1.94 -29.24 4.82
C SER A 162 -2.91 -30.24 4.19
N GLU A 163 -3.57 -29.87 3.08
CA GLU A 163 -4.42 -30.80 2.34
C GLU A 163 -3.59 -31.88 1.63
N THR A 164 -2.38 -31.58 1.17
CA THR A 164 -1.44 -32.60 0.67
C THR A 164 -1.01 -33.56 1.79
N TRP A 165 -0.55 -33.04 2.93
CA TRP A 165 -0.15 -33.83 4.09
C TRP A 165 -1.29 -34.71 4.59
N ARG A 166 -2.55 -34.26 4.48
CA ARG A 166 -3.71 -35.10 4.79
C ARG A 166 -3.70 -36.41 4.01
N HIS A 167 -3.42 -36.36 2.71
CA HIS A 167 -3.34 -37.56 1.87
C HIS A 167 -2.12 -38.41 2.19
N GLU A 168 -0.99 -37.80 2.53
CA GLU A 168 0.26 -38.51 2.89
C GLU A 168 0.18 -39.18 4.28
N LEU A 169 -0.49 -38.54 5.24
CA LEU A 169 -0.58 -38.98 6.63
C LEU A 169 -1.75 -39.94 6.89
N GLN A 170 -2.80 -39.91 6.07
CA GLN A 170 -3.97 -40.78 6.23
C GLN A 170 -3.62 -42.29 6.21
N PRO A 171 -2.77 -42.80 5.29
CA PRO A 171 -2.33 -44.20 5.32
C PRO A 171 -1.56 -44.59 6.59
N LEU A 172 -0.91 -43.62 7.24
CA LEU A 172 -0.22 -43.82 8.52
C LEU A 172 -1.18 -43.76 9.73
N GLY A 173 -2.46 -43.46 9.48
CA GLY A 173 -3.52 -43.35 10.48
C GLY A 173 -3.52 -42.04 11.24
N VAL A 174 -2.90 -40.99 10.70
CA VAL A 174 -2.93 -39.63 11.28
C VAL A 174 -3.92 -38.78 10.49
N ARG A 175 -4.83 -38.12 11.20
CA ARG A 175 -5.81 -37.21 10.60
C ARG A 175 -5.21 -35.81 10.46
N THR A 176 -5.64 -35.07 9.43
CA THR A 176 -5.28 -33.66 9.26
C THR A 176 -6.53 -32.80 9.19
N ILE A 177 -6.54 -31.72 9.96
CA ILE A 177 -7.53 -30.63 9.88
C ILE A 177 -6.83 -29.36 9.43
N THR A 178 -7.30 -28.76 8.34
CA THR A 178 -6.85 -27.46 7.86
C THR A 178 -7.87 -26.41 8.28
N LEU A 179 -7.54 -25.59 9.27
CA LEU A 179 -8.44 -24.53 9.70
C LEU A 179 -8.36 -23.35 8.73
N VAL A 180 -9.51 -22.92 8.24
CA VAL A 180 -9.66 -21.67 7.49
C VAL A 180 -10.22 -20.64 8.45
N THR A 181 -9.30 -19.98 9.14
CA THR A 181 -9.65 -19.02 10.19
C THR A 181 -10.04 -17.69 9.57
N CYS A 182 -11.30 -17.32 9.81
CA CYS A 182 -11.82 -15.99 9.55
C CYS A 182 -11.56 -15.09 10.78
N ALA A 183 -12.15 -13.89 10.82
CA ALA A 183 -11.88 -12.95 11.89
C ALA A 183 -12.18 -13.53 13.29
N VAL A 184 -11.23 -13.35 14.21
CA VAL A 184 -11.30 -13.70 15.64
C VAL A 184 -10.69 -12.55 16.44
N LYS A 185 -11.39 -12.04 17.45
CA LYS A 185 -10.92 -10.90 18.24
C LYS A 185 -9.76 -11.32 19.16
N THR A 186 -8.52 -11.01 18.79
CA THR A 186 -7.31 -11.38 19.54
C THR A 186 -6.39 -10.18 19.74
N ASN A 187 -5.43 -10.30 20.65
CA ASN A 187 -4.37 -9.31 20.88
C ASN A 187 -3.27 -9.34 19.80
N PHE A 188 -3.51 -10.00 18.66
CA PHE A 188 -2.53 -10.17 17.59
C PHE A 188 -2.00 -8.84 17.03
N PHE A 189 -2.85 -7.80 17.05
CA PHE A 189 -2.53 -6.48 16.50
C PHE A 189 -1.89 -5.53 17.51
N ASP A 190 -2.00 -5.82 18.81
CA ASP A 190 -1.56 -4.91 19.88
C ASP A 190 -0.06 -4.62 19.81
N ASP A 191 0.73 -5.63 19.45
CA ASP A 191 2.20 -5.56 19.28
C ASP A 191 2.61 -5.46 17.78
N TYR A 192 1.66 -5.32 16.85
CA TYR A 192 1.96 -5.30 15.42
C TYR A 192 2.26 -3.88 14.93
N HIS A 193 3.55 -3.59 14.72
CA HIS A 193 4.00 -2.26 14.29
C HIS A 193 4.10 -2.08 12.76
N GLY A 194 3.84 -3.14 11.98
CA GLY A 194 3.90 -3.09 10.52
C GLY A 194 5.26 -2.71 9.95
N ALA A 195 5.36 -2.67 8.61
CA ALA A 195 6.46 -2.01 7.93
C ALA A 195 6.02 -0.58 7.60
N GLU A 196 6.85 0.41 7.92
CA GLU A 196 6.58 1.79 7.53
C GLU A 196 6.65 1.93 6.01
N LEU A 197 5.64 2.59 5.43
CA LEU A 197 5.65 2.87 4.00
C LEU A 197 6.68 3.97 3.68
N PRO A 198 7.63 3.72 2.76
CA PRO A 198 8.56 4.75 2.30
C PRO A 198 7.82 6.00 1.84
N GLU A 199 8.44 7.18 1.98
CA GLU A 199 7.87 8.43 1.45
C GLU A 199 7.65 8.36 -0.07
N THR A 200 8.49 7.61 -0.77
CA THR A 200 8.41 7.37 -2.22
C THR A 200 7.38 6.31 -2.61
N SER A 201 6.64 5.73 -1.66
CA SER A 201 5.65 4.70 -1.95
C SER A 201 4.54 5.25 -2.87
N ASN A 202 4.15 4.44 -3.85
CA ASN A 202 3.00 4.70 -4.71
C ASN A 202 1.66 4.73 -3.93
N TYR A 203 1.66 4.26 -2.68
CA TYR A 203 0.50 4.19 -1.80
C TYR A 203 0.55 5.21 -0.66
N SER A 204 1.48 6.17 -0.69
CA SER A 204 1.64 7.23 0.32
C SER A 204 0.34 7.97 0.63
N GLU A 205 -0.51 8.18 -0.37
CA GLU A 205 -1.81 8.87 -0.24
C GLU A 205 -2.86 8.13 0.57
N ILE A 206 -2.73 6.81 0.68
CA ILE A 206 -3.63 5.94 1.45
C ILE A 206 -2.89 5.27 2.61
N ARG A 207 -1.77 5.85 3.06
CA ARG A 207 -0.95 5.33 4.16
C ARG A 207 -1.78 5.06 5.41
N ASP A 208 -2.57 6.04 5.83
CA ASP A 208 -3.43 5.90 7.01
C ASP A 208 -4.42 4.73 6.84
N PHE A 209 -4.98 4.56 5.65
CA PHE A 209 -5.87 3.44 5.37
C PHE A 209 -5.15 2.09 5.53
N ILE A 210 -3.94 1.95 4.99
CA ILE A 210 -3.13 0.73 5.10
C ILE A 210 -2.71 0.48 6.55
N HIS A 211 -2.23 1.50 7.27
CA HIS A 211 -1.88 1.39 8.69
C HIS A 211 -3.05 0.91 9.51
N ASN A 212 -4.24 1.39 9.21
CA ASN A 212 -5.43 0.97 9.91
C ASN A 212 -6.00 -0.40 9.45
N LEU A 213 -5.37 -1.10 8.50
CA LEU A 213 -5.64 -2.54 8.29
C LEU A 213 -4.89 -3.38 9.34
N ALA A 214 -3.79 -2.83 9.85
CA ALA A 214 -2.90 -3.43 10.83
C ALA A 214 -3.25 -3.09 12.29
N ASP A 215 -4.27 -2.25 12.54
CA ASP A 215 -4.68 -1.85 13.89
C ASP A 215 -5.76 -2.78 14.52
N GLY A 216 -6.15 -3.84 13.81
CA GLY A 216 -7.13 -4.81 14.28
C GLY A 216 -8.59 -4.35 14.28
N ARG A 217 -8.93 -3.12 13.86
CA ARG A 217 -10.30 -2.60 13.89
C ARG A 217 -11.30 -3.41 13.07
N LEU A 218 -10.83 -4.06 12.00
CA LEU A 218 -11.64 -4.97 11.18
C LEU A 218 -12.14 -6.19 11.97
N GLN A 219 -11.53 -6.48 13.12
CA GLN A 219 -11.85 -7.63 13.97
C GLN A 219 -12.54 -7.23 15.28
N ALA A 220 -12.86 -5.94 15.49
CA ALA A 220 -13.47 -5.45 16.73
C ALA A 220 -14.78 -6.15 17.10
N ASN A 221 -15.58 -6.52 16.09
CA ASN A 221 -16.85 -7.24 16.20
C ASN A 221 -16.74 -8.73 15.82
N ALA A 222 -15.53 -9.28 15.80
CA ALA A 222 -15.31 -10.68 15.53
C ALA A 222 -15.70 -11.57 16.73
N ILE A 223 -15.88 -12.87 16.47
CA ILE A 223 -16.12 -13.89 17.47
C ILE A 223 -14.97 -13.91 18.49
N SER A 224 -15.27 -14.25 19.75
CA SER A 224 -14.22 -14.33 20.77
C SER A 224 -13.29 -15.54 20.54
N PRO A 225 -12.04 -15.49 21.02
CA PRO A 225 -11.11 -16.62 20.92
C PRO A 225 -11.67 -17.89 21.56
N ARG A 226 -12.37 -17.76 22.69
CA ARG A 226 -13.03 -18.88 23.38
C ARG A 226 -14.12 -19.52 22.54
N GLN A 227 -15.02 -18.73 21.95
CA GLN A 227 -16.08 -19.26 21.09
C GLN A 227 -15.51 -19.95 19.84
N TYR A 228 -14.44 -19.39 19.26
CA TYR A 228 -13.70 -20.03 18.18
C TYR A 228 -13.10 -21.38 18.63
N ALA A 229 -12.43 -21.40 19.78
CA ALA A 229 -11.79 -22.60 20.33
C ALA A 229 -12.79 -23.73 20.61
N ILE A 230 -13.96 -23.42 21.19
CA ILE A 230 -15.05 -24.39 21.40
C ILE A 230 -15.45 -25.07 20.09
N LYS A 231 -15.55 -24.31 18.98
CA LYS A 231 -15.88 -24.87 17.67
C LYS A 231 -14.76 -25.79 17.16
N VAL A 232 -13.51 -25.34 17.22
CA VAL A 232 -12.36 -26.12 16.73
C VAL A 232 -12.18 -27.41 17.52
N VAL A 233 -12.20 -27.35 18.85
CA VAL A 233 -12.04 -28.54 19.71
C VAL A 233 -13.14 -29.56 19.45
N ARG A 234 -14.39 -29.10 19.23
CA ARG A 234 -15.50 -29.98 18.84
C ARG A 234 -15.21 -30.74 17.54
N GLU A 235 -14.66 -30.09 16.51
CA GLU A 235 -14.31 -30.75 15.25
C GLU A 235 -13.18 -31.78 15.42
N VAL A 236 -12.22 -31.48 16.29
CA VAL A 236 -11.16 -32.43 16.67
C VAL A 236 -11.73 -33.67 17.35
N GLU A 237 -12.63 -33.50 18.33
CA GLU A 237 -13.31 -34.58 19.06
C GLU A 237 -14.22 -35.41 18.15
N LYS A 238 -14.92 -34.75 17.21
CA LYS A 238 -15.82 -35.40 16.23
C LYS A 238 -15.08 -36.33 15.27
N GLY A 239 -13.77 -36.16 15.12
CA GLY A 239 -13.01 -36.95 14.15
C GLY A 239 -12.96 -36.33 12.76
N THR A 240 -13.26 -35.03 12.62
CA THR A 240 -13.28 -34.33 11.33
C THR A 240 -11.92 -34.40 10.63
N ILE A 241 -11.95 -34.41 9.29
CA ILE A 241 -10.77 -34.51 8.41
C ILE A 241 -10.93 -33.47 7.29
N GLY A 242 -9.83 -32.81 6.91
CA GLY A 242 -9.80 -31.83 5.84
C GLY A 242 -10.08 -30.41 6.30
N THR A 243 -10.63 -29.60 5.39
CA THR A 243 -10.79 -28.16 5.58
C THR A 243 -11.98 -27.82 6.48
N VAL A 244 -11.74 -27.00 7.51
CA VAL A 244 -12.76 -26.53 8.47
C VAL A 244 -12.76 -25.01 8.54
N TRP A 245 -13.87 -24.39 8.17
CA TRP A 245 -14.05 -22.94 8.25
C TRP A 245 -14.55 -22.52 9.63
N ALA A 246 -13.82 -21.63 10.31
CA ALA A 246 -14.15 -21.16 11.66
C ALA A 246 -13.84 -19.66 11.80
N GLY A 247 -14.52 -18.98 12.72
CA GLY A 247 -14.43 -17.53 12.87
C GLY A 247 -15.70 -16.80 12.44
N SER A 248 -15.73 -15.48 12.64
CA SER A 248 -16.83 -14.64 12.17
C SER A 248 -16.96 -14.69 10.65
N LYS A 249 -18.20 -14.74 10.15
CA LYS A 249 -18.54 -14.82 8.72
C LYS A 249 -18.00 -16.06 7.99
N ALA A 250 -17.49 -17.07 8.70
CA ALA A 250 -16.93 -18.28 8.09
C ALA A 250 -17.88 -18.98 7.11
N PHE A 251 -19.17 -19.07 7.43
CA PHE A 251 -20.19 -19.64 6.53
C PHE A 251 -20.35 -18.82 5.24
N PHE A 252 -20.40 -17.48 5.35
CA PHE A 252 -20.52 -16.61 4.18
C PHE A 252 -19.26 -16.63 3.33
N CYS A 253 -18.07 -16.70 3.93
CA CYS A 253 -16.83 -16.85 3.18
C CYS A 253 -16.79 -18.21 2.47
N SER A 254 -17.13 -19.31 3.15
CA SER A 254 -17.08 -20.65 2.55
C SER A 254 -18.06 -20.79 1.39
N VAL A 255 -19.28 -20.26 1.52
CA VAL A 255 -20.30 -20.32 0.45
C VAL A 255 -20.00 -19.28 -0.63
N GLY A 256 -19.63 -18.06 -0.23
CA GLY A 256 -19.33 -16.94 -1.12
C GLY A 256 -18.24 -17.27 -2.12
N MET A 257 -17.18 -17.94 -1.70
CA MET A 257 -16.11 -18.38 -2.59
C MET A 257 -16.58 -19.30 -3.74
N ALA A 258 -17.73 -19.96 -3.60
CA ALA A 258 -18.29 -20.81 -4.64
C ALA A 258 -19.25 -20.09 -5.60
N VAL A 259 -19.72 -18.89 -5.25
CA VAL A 259 -20.85 -18.23 -5.94
C VAL A 259 -20.59 -16.79 -6.38
N VAL A 260 -19.63 -16.09 -5.77
CA VAL A 260 -19.22 -14.74 -6.16
C VAL A 260 -17.75 -14.70 -6.53
N THR A 261 -17.37 -13.75 -7.39
CA THR A 261 -15.96 -13.55 -7.71
C THR A 261 -15.22 -13.01 -6.49
N THR A 262 -13.94 -13.37 -6.36
CA THR A 262 -13.07 -12.86 -5.29
C THR A 262 -13.03 -11.34 -5.27
N ASP A 263 -13.12 -10.69 -6.43
CA ASP A 263 -13.09 -9.23 -6.56
C ASP A 263 -14.28 -8.56 -5.87
N MET A 264 -15.49 -9.15 -5.96
CA MET A 264 -16.67 -8.63 -5.26
C MET A 264 -16.52 -8.73 -3.73
N ILE A 265 -15.92 -9.82 -3.24
CA ILE A 265 -15.63 -9.99 -1.81
C ILE A 265 -14.60 -8.94 -1.37
N VAL A 266 -13.52 -8.77 -2.13
CA VAL A 266 -12.44 -7.83 -1.80
C VAL A 266 -12.96 -6.39 -1.75
N GLU A 267 -13.67 -5.91 -2.76
CA GLU A 267 -14.21 -4.53 -2.80
C GLU A 267 -15.19 -4.26 -1.65
N SER A 268 -15.91 -5.28 -1.17
CA SER A 268 -16.82 -5.12 -0.01
C SER A 268 -16.09 -4.91 1.32
N VAL A 269 -14.80 -5.28 1.41
CA VAL A 269 -14.01 -5.23 2.64
C VAL A 269 -12.93 -4.16 2.59
N ILE A 270 -12.23 -4.02 1.45
CA ILE A 270 -11.10 -3.11 1.24
C ILE A 270 -11.28 -2.40 -0.11
N PRO A 271 -12.06 -1.30 -0.16
CA PRO A 271 -12.40 -0.65 -1.43
C PRO A 271 -11.30 0.30 -1.90
N ILE A 272 -10.16 -0.25 -2.37
CA ILE A 272 -8.96 0.53 -2.75
C ILE A 272 -9.30 1.58 -3.80
N SER A 273 -10.05 1.20 -4.83
CA SER A 273 -10.40 2.08 -5.94
C SER A 273 -11.10 3.35 -5.44
N SER A 274 -12.02 3.17 -4.48
CA SER A 274 -12.72 4.27 -3.84
C SER A 274 -11.82 5.15 -2.97
N GLU A 275 -10.90 4.55 -2.20
CA GLU A 275 -9.99 5.29 -1.32
C GLU A 275 -8.95 6.09 -2.12
N MET A 276 -8.40 5.50 -3.17
CA MET A 276 -7.51 6.20 -4.11
C MET A 276 -8.22 7.34 -4.82
N ALA A 277 -9.48 7.16 -5.22
CA ALA A 277 -10.29 8.21 -5.82
C ALA A 277 -10.56 9.37 -4.85
N LYS A 278 -10.92 9.06 -3.58
CA LYS A 278 -11.10 10.05 -2.51
C LYS A 278 -9.82 10.84 -2.26
N ALA A 279 -8.67 10.16 -2.19
CA ALA A 279 -7.38 10.81 -2.00
C ALA A 279 -7.03 11.75 -3.17
N ALA A 280 -7.24 11.30 -4.42
CA ALA A 280 -7.04 12.13 -5.60
C ALA A 280 -7.97 13.36 -5.65
N GLN A 281 -9.23 13.21 -5.24
CA GLN A 281 -10.18 14.32 -5.15
C GLN A 281 -9.78 15.32 -4.05
N LYS A 282 -9.30 14.84 -2.89
CA LYS A 282 -8.78 15.69 -1.81
C LYS A 282 -7.62 16.55 -2.31
N LYS A 283 -6.65 15.98 -3.03
CA LYS A 283 -5.55 16.75 -3.66
C LYS A 283 -6.04 17.83 -4.60
N LYS A 284 -7.00 17.51 -5.49
CA LYS A 284 -7.60 18.51 -6.39
C LYS A 284 -8.29 19.64 -5.63
N SER A 285 -9.00 19.34 -4.54
CA SER A 285 -9.68 20.35 -3.71
C SER A 285 -8.70 21.27 -2.97
N VAL A 286 -7.61 20.73 -2.43
CA VAL A 286 -6.56 21.51 -1.74
C VAL A 286 -5.81 22.39 -2.74
N GLN A 287 -5.47 21.83 -3.91
CA GLN A 287 -4.83 22.59 -4.98
C GLN A 287 -5.72 23.74 -5.45
N ASN A 288 -7.02 23.50 -5.65
CA ASN A 288 -8.00 24.53 -6.02
C ASN A 288 -8.17 25.60 -4.93
N THR A 289 -8.15 25.21 -3.65
CA THR A 289 -8.24 26.16 -2.54
C THR A 289 -6.99 27.04 -2.48
N TYR A 290 -5.81 26.46 -2.69
CA TYR A 290 -4.55 27.21 -2.71
C TYR A 290 -4.46 28.16 -3.90
N THR A 291 -4.86 27.73 -5.10
CA THR A 291 -4.89 28.59 -6.29
C THR A 291 -5.92 29.71 -6.15
N ASN A 292 -7.10 29.44 -5.57
CA ASN A 292 -8.12 30.46 -5.31
C ASN A 292 -7.64 31.49 -4.27
N ARG A 293 -6.94 31.06 -3.21
CA ARG A 293 -6.38 31.96 -2.19
C ARG A 293 -5.24 32.84 -2.74
N ARG A 294 -4.43 32.31 -3.65
CA ARG A 294 -3.41 33.10 -4.37
C ARG A 294 -4.06 34.06 -5.37
N GLY A 295 -5.10 33.61 -6.07
CA GLY A 295 -5.90 34.45 -6.97
C GLY A 295 -6.53 35.63 -6.23
N SER A 296 -7.11 35.40 -5.05
CA SER A 296 -7.71 36.47 -4.23
C SER A 296 -6.67 37.44 -3.67
N LEU A 297 -5.52 36.95 -3.18
CA LEU A 297 -4.41 37.80 -2.74
C LEU A 297 -3.81 38.63 -3.89
N PHE A 298 -3.72 38.07 -5.09
CA PHE A 298 -3.26 38.78 -6.28
C PHE A 298 -4.25 39.87 -6.72
N ALA A 299 -5.55 39.53 -6.76
CA ALA A 299 -6.62 40.48 -7.09
C ALA A 299 -6.74 41.63 -6.07
N ALA A 300 -6.45 41.37 -4.79
CA ALA A 300 -6.40 42.41 -3.75
C ALA A 300 -5.17 43.31 -3.86
N LYS A 301 -4.02 42.77 -4.31
CA LYS A 301 -2.76 43.52 -4.43
C LYS A 301 -2.66 44.37 -5.70
N TYR A 302 -3.38 43.98 -6.76
CA TYR A 302 -3.34 44.68 -8.05
C TYR A 302 -4.76 44.95 -8.60
N PRO A 303 -5.52 45.84 -7.95
CA PRO A 303 -6.92 46.10 -8.29
C PRO A 303 -7.11 46.62 -9.73
N GLN A 304 -6.10 47.27 -10.32
CA GLN A 304 -6.12 47.76 -11.70
C GLN A 304 -6.31 46.68 -12.77
N TYR A 305 -6.04 45.39 -12.45
CA TYR A 305 -6.26 44.29 -13.40
C TYR A 305 -7.64 43.65 -13.28
N ASN A 306 -8.44 43.99 -12.26
CA ASN A 306 -9.80 43.47 -12.11
C ASN A 306 -10.76 44.08 -13.15
N GLN A 307 -10.53 45.33 -13.56
CA GLN A 307 -11.28 46.00 -14.63
C GLN A 307 -11.12 45.27 -15.97
N LEU A 308 -9.88 44.87 -16.31
CA LEU A 308 -9.57 44.16 -17.55
C LEU A 308 -10.22 42.77 -17.63
N ALA A 309 -10.38 42.09 -16.49
CA ALA A 309 -11.04 40.78 -16.43
C ALA A 309 -12.56 40.88 -16.65
N SER A 310 -13.19 41.99 -16.24
CA SER A 310 -14.63 42.24 -16.46
C SER A 310 -14.96 42.55 -17.93
N GLU A 311 -14.03 43.17 -18.66
CA GLU A 311 -14.18 43.48 -20.09
C GLU A 311 -13.99 42.24 -21.00
N LEU A 312 -13.27 41.22 -20.53
CA LEU A 312 -12.98 39.99 -21.29
C LEU A 312 -14.05 38.89 -21.17
N GLY A 313 -15.16 39.16 -20.45
CA GLY A 313 -16.38 38.36 -20.48
C GLY A 313 -16.21 36.87 -20.22
N THR A 314 -16.09 36.47 -18.94
CA THR A 314 -16.42 35.10 -18.52
C THR A 314 -17.51 35.13 -17.46
N PRO A 315 -18.65 34.45 -17.67
CA PRO A 315 -19.67 34.35 -16.65
C PRO A 315 -19.27 33.29 -15.62
N ASP A 316 -19.25 33.75 -14.38
CA ASP A 316 -19.39 33.03 -13.12
C ASP A 316 -18.10 32.53 -12.40
N GLN A 317 -18.06 32.96 -11.13
CA GLN A 317 -17.18 32.64 -10.00
C GLN A 317 -15.65 32.84 -10.16
N SER A 318 -15.16 33.90 -9.49
CA SER A 318 -13.77 34.22 -9.09
C SER A 318 -12.63 33.74 -10.01
N PRO A 319 -11.83 34.63 -10.64
CA PRO A 319 -10.89 34.22 -11.67
C PRO A 319 -9.85 33.25 -11.10
N PRO A 320 -9.70 32.03 -11.66
CA PRO A 320 -8.52 31.24 -11.37
C PRO A 320 -7.29 32.08 -11.74
N PHE A 321 -6.22 31.95 -10.97
CA PHE A 321 -4.95 32.69 -11.13
C PHE A 321 -4.45 32.80 -12.60
N TRP A 322 -4.78 31.81 -13.44
CA TRP A 322 -4.46 31.77 -14.86
C TRP A 322 -5.23 32.78 -15.73
N THR A 323 -6.46 33.16 -15.38
CA THR A 323 -7.25 34.15 -16.12
C THR A 323 -6.66 35.55 -15.97
N CYS A 324 -6.14 35.89 -14.80
CA CYS A 324 -5.42 37.16 -14.56
C CYS A 324 -4.08 37.21 -15.29
N ILE A 325 -3.35 36.09 -15.39
CA ILE A 325 -2.11 36.01 -16.17
C ILE A 325 -2.41 36.13 -17.67
N ALA A 326 -3.47 35.47 -18.17
CA ALA A 326 -3.91 35.59 -19.55
C ALA A 326 -4.30 37.04 -19.91
N ALA A 327 -5.05 37.73 -19.04
CA ALA A 327 -5.41 39.14 -19.21
C ALA A 327 -4.19 40.07 -19.19
N GLY A 328 -3.20 39.82 -18.30
CA GLY A 328 -1.95 40.56 -18.27
C GLY A 328 -1.09 40.38 -19.54
N ILE A 329 -1.08 39.18 -20.12
CA ILE A 329 -0.40 38.89 -21.39
C ILE A 329 -1.14 39.56 -22.56
N GLN A 330 -2.47 39.61 -22.53
CA GLN A 330 -3.30 40.19 -23.59
C GLN A 330 -3.24 41.74 -23.59
N SER A 331 -3.14 42.37 -22.42
CA SER A 331 -2.84 43.81 -22.27
C SER A 331 -1.44 44.19 -22.80
N LEU A 332 -0.46 43.31 -22.61
CA LEU A 332 0.88 43.49 -23.19
C LEU A 332 0.88 43.31 -24.72
N GLN A 333 -0.03 42.52 -25.29
CA GLN A 333 -0.17 42.36 -26.74
C GLN A 333 -0.91 43.54 -27.40
N SER A 334 -1.90 44.15 -26.73
CA SER A 334 -2.59 45.35 -27.24
C SER A 334 -1.73 46.62 -27.16
N ALA A 335 -0.81 46.71 -26.20
CA ALA A 335 0.19 47.77 -26.13
C ALA A 335 1.21 47.76 -27.30
N VAL A 336 1.33 46.64 -28.02
CA VAL A 336 2.28 46.47 -29.14
C VAL A 336 1.63 46.76 -30.51
N SER A 337 0.33 47.12 -30.55
CA SER A 337 -0.44 47.28 -31.79
C SER A 337 -0.90 48.72 -32.13
N THR A 338 -0.21 49.76 -31.66
CA THR A 338 -0.46 51.15 -32.11
C THR A 338 0.69 51.66 -33.01
N PRO A 339 0.43 52.13 -34.25
CA PRO A 339 1.47 52.55 -35.18
C PRO A 339 1.65 54.08 -35.19
N ILE A 340 2.71 54.63 -34.56
CA ILE A 340 3.14 56.02 -34.80
C ILE A 340 4.67 56.14 -34.82
N MET A 341 5.16 56.54 -36.00
CA MET A 341 6.40 57.26 -36.36
C MET A 341 7.67 57.09 -35.51
N VAL A 342 8.63 56.41 -36.13
CA VAL A 342 10.06 56.75 -36.08
C VAL A 342 10.25 58.23 -36.40
N ILE A 343 10.96 59.00 -35.55
CA ILE A 343 12.02 59.97 -35.91
C ILE A 343 12.61 60.58 -34.61
N ARG A 344 13.96 60.52 -34.53
CA ARG A 344 14.88 61.32 -33.68
C ARG A 344 14.87 61.12 -32.16
N ALA A 345 15.87 60.40 -31.67
CA ALA A 345 16.72 60.85 -30.55
C ALA A 345 18.04 60.05 -30.53
N LYS A 346 18.99 60.41 -31.41
CA LYS A 346 20.41 60.40 -31.05
C LYS A 346 20.63 61.69 -30.25
N GLN A 347 21.38 61.59 -29.15
CA GLN A 347 21.86 62.71 -28.32
C GLN A 347 20.78 63.43 -27.50
N ASP A 348 20.66 63.06 -26.22
CA ASP A 348 21.08 63.97 -25.14
C ASP A 348 20.98 63.28 -23.78
N THR A 349 22.10 62.70 -23.38
CA THR A 349 22.50 62.59 -21.98
C THR A 349 22.70 63.99 -21.40
N LYS A 350 21.79 64.46 -20.53
CA LYS A 350 22.07 65.25 -19.32
C LYS A 350 20.76 65.78 -18.73
N LYS A 351 20.69 65.75 -17.40
CA LYS A 351 19.59 66.20 -16.51
C LYS A 351 18.42 65.22 -16.37
N LEU A 352 18.63 64.26 -15.47
CA LEU A 352 17.76 64.07 -14.30
C LEU A 352 18.55 63.21 -13.30
N SER A 353 19.54 63.87 -12.69
CA SER A 353 20.18 63.45 -11.45
C SER A 353 19.41 64.05 -10.26
N SER A 354 19.48 63.37 -9.11
CA SER A 354 18.77 63.58 -7.84
C SER A 354 17.35 62.99 -7.84
N THR A 355 17.05 61.91 -7.12
CA THR A 355 17.32 61.73 -5.68
C THR A 355 17.29 60.23 -5.31
N PHE A 356 18.18 59.83 -4.39
CA PHE A 356 18.25 58.56 -3.64
C PHE A 356 18.77 57.27 -4.34
N ILE A 357 20.08 57.03 -4.16
CA ILE A 357 20.78 55.73 -4.10
C ILE A 357 21.54 55.75 -2.75
N PRO A 358 21.44 54.71 -1.91
CA PRO A 358 22.40 53.58 -1.89
C PRO A 358 21.67 52.23 -1.74
N ASP A 359 22.11 51.06 -2.19
CA ASP A 359 23.33 50.50 -2.75
C ASP A 359 22.87 49.24 -3.51
N CYS A 360 23.54 48.88 -4.61
CA CYS A 360 23.79 47.49 -5.03
C CYS A 360 24.44 47.46 -6.42
N GLU A 361 25.76 47.60 -6.45
CA GLU A 361 26.58 46.94 -7.47
C GLU A 361 26.51 45.41 -7.26
N HIS A 362 25.54 44.75 -7.89
CA HIS A 362 25.64 43.35 -8.34
C HIS A 362 24.36 42.96 -9.09
N ASN A 363 24.38 43.04 -10.43
CA ASN A 363 23.84 42.02 -11.34
C ASN A 363 23.73 42.56 -12.76
N ARG A 364 24.84 42.44 -13.49
CA ARG A 364 24.88 42.44 -14.95
C ARG A 364 24.40 41.08 -15.47
N ALA A 365 23.16 40.70 -15.16
CA ALA A 365 22.59 39.42 -15.61
C ALA A 365 21.05 39.40 -15.50
N ARG A 366 20.33 40.23 -16.28
CA ARG A 366 18.87 40.10 -16.41
C ARG A 366 18.39 40.70 -17.73
N ASN A 367 18.60 39.97 -18.82
CA ASN A 367 17.85 40.18 -20.07
C ASN A 367 17.50 38.86 -20.80
N ASN A 368 17.44 37.74 -20.08
CA ASN A 368 17.12 36.42 -20.64
C ASN A 368 15.71 35.87 -20.30
N SER A 369 14.84 36.65 -19.65
CA SER A 369 13.54 36.14 -19.16
C SER A 369 12.39 36.12 -20.18
N LYS A 370 12.56 36.71 -21.37
CA LYS A 370 11.48 36.75 -22.39
C LYS A 370 11.42 35.52 -23.30
N GLY A 371 12.54 34.79 -23.47
CA GLY A 371 12.59 33.63 -24.36
C GLY A 371 12.37 32.27 -23.68
N THR A 372 12.62 32.16 -22.38
CA THR A 372 12.41 30.92 -21.60
C THR A 372 10.94 30.62 -21.35
N ALA A 373 10.09 31.65 -21.22
CA ALA A 373 8.65 31.47 -20.99
C ALA A 373 7.93 30.82 -22.18
N GLY A 374 8.30 31.17 -23.42
CA GLY A 374 7.70 30.58 -24.63
C GLY A 374 8.05 29.10 -24.83
N LEU A 375 9.30 28.72 -24.55
CA LEU A 375 9.79 27.35 -24.66
C LEU A 375 9.21 26.43 -23.57
N LEU A 376 9.08 26.92 -22.33
CA LEU A 376 8.44 26.18 -21.24
C LEU A 376 6.95 25.93 -21.51
N TYR A 377 6.26 26.91 -22.11
CA TYR A 377 4.86 26.76 -22.51
C TYR A 377 4.69 25.72 -23.63
N LEU A 378 5.64 25.66 -24.57
CA LEU A 378 5.66 24.68 -25.67
C LEU A 378 5.98 23.26 -25.18
N GLN A 379 6.92 23.11 -24.26
CA GLN A 379 7.26 21.83 -23.63
C GLN A 379 6.06 21.23 -22.88
N TYR A 380 5.32 22.06 -22.16
CA TYR A 380 4.10 21.66 -21.46
C TYR A 380 3.00 21.19 -22.44
N TRP A 381 2.77 21.92 -23.54
CA TRP A 381 1.77 21.56 -24.55
C TRP A 381 2.09 20.26 -25.29
N ILE A 382 3.37 20.02 -25.61
CA ILE A 382 3.83 18.78 -26.25
C ILE A 382 3.73 17.59 -25.28
N ALA A 383 4.08 17.79 -24.00
CA ALA A 383 3.94 16.75 -22.97
C ALA A 383 2.46 16.37 -22.73
N CYS A 384 1.53 17.30 -22.94
CA CYS A 384 0.09 17.06 -22.82
C CYS A 384 -0.60 16.57 -24.11
N GLY A 385 0.14 16.36 -25.21
CA GLY A 385 -0.42 15.79 -26.45
C GLY A 385 -1.43 16.67 -27.19
N MET A 386 -1.44 17.99 -26.93
CA MET A 386 -2.44 18.92 -27.46
C MET A 386 -2.00 19.57 -28.79
N LYS A 387 -2.94 19.86 -29.70
CA LYS A 387 -2.67 20.56 -30.98
C LYS A 387 -2.27 22.02 -30.74
N LEU A 388 -1.07 22.41 -31.15
CA LEU A 388 -0.54 23.76 -30.96
C LEU A 388 -1.36 24.82 -31.72
N PRO A 389 -1.69 25.98 -31.09
CA PRO A 389 -2.30 27.10 -31.80
C PRO A 389 -1.35 27.71 -32.83
N ARG A 390 -1.87 28.04 -34.03
CA ARG A 390 -1.09 28.62 -35.16
C ARG A 390 -0.33 29.90 -34.79
N THR A 391 -0.84 30.69 -33.85
CA THR A 391 -0.21 31.91 -33.35
C THR A 391 1.05 31.61 -32.53
N THR A 392 1.02 30.56 -31.71
CA THR A 392 2.16 30.09 -30.90
C THR A 392 3.28 29.54 -31.77
N VAL A 393 2.92 28.82 -32.84
CA VAL A 393 3.87 28.31 -33.84
C VAL A 393 4.61 29.47 -34.51
N ARG A 394 3.87 30.50 -34.94
CA ARG A 394 4.44 31.69 -35.58
C ARG A 394 5.39 32.46 -34.66
N TYR A 395 5.01 32.68 -33.41
CA TYR A 395 5.86 33.36 -32.42
C TYR A 395 7.16 32.59 -32.14
N THR A 396 7.08 31.26 -32.04
CA THR A 396 8.25 30.41 -31.78
C THR A 396 9.20 30.39 -32.97
N LEU A 397 8.68 30.28 -34.20
CA LEU A 397 9.48 30.39 -35.42
C LEU A 397 10.16 31.76 -35.54
N GLU A 398 9.46 32.85 -35.20
CA GLU A 398 10.05 34.20 -35.21
C GLU A 398 11.15 34.36 -34.15
N GLN A 399 11.02 33.72 -32.98
CA GLN A 399 12.06 33.71 -31.94
C GLN A 399 13.30 32.87 -32.33
N ASP A 400 13.12 31.72 -32.99
CA ASP A 400 14.23 30.90 -33.49
C ASP A 400 14.99 31.59 -34.64
N LEU A 401 14.26 32.29 -35.53
CA LEU A 401 14.85 33.13 -36.58
C LEU A 401 15.70 34.28 -36.03
N LEU A 402 15.35 34.80 -34.85
CA LEU A 402 16.10 35.85 -34.15
C LEU A 402 17.31 35.30 -33.37
N ARG A 403 17.33 34.00 -33.06
CA ARG A 403 18.37 33.36 -32.22
C ARG A 403 19.47 32.67 -33.01
N ASN A 404 19.22 32.21 -34.23
CA ASN A 404 20.16 31.40 -34.99
C ASN A 404 20.30 31.85 -36.46
N GLU A 405 21.42 32.48 -36.81
CA GLU A 405 21.76 32.77 -38.21
C GLU A 405 22.18 31.53 -39.03
N GLY A 406 22.24 30.33 -38.43
CA GLY A 406 22.73 29.10 -39.10
C GLY A 406 21.74 27.92 -39.13
N THR A 407 20.45 28.10 -38.85
CA THR A 407 19.50 26.97 -38.84
C THR A 407 19.02 26.59 -40.24
N SER A 408 18.96 25.28 -40.53
CA SER A 408 18.46 24.67 -41.78
C SER A 408 16.93 24.74 -41.95
N PHE A 409 16.26 25.63 -41.22
CA PHE A 409 14.82 25.80 -41.25
C PHE A 409 14.43 26.79 -42.36
N PRO A 410 13.51 26.46 -43.29
CA PRO A 410 13.24 27.30 -44.45
C PRO A 410 12.60 28.65 -44.04
N LYS A 411 13.32 29.75 -44.27
CA LYS A 411 12.84 31.12 -44.02
C LYS A 411 11.76 31.47 -45.06
N LYS A 412 10.57 31.89 -44.61
CA LYS A 412 9.50 32.43 -45.48
C LYS A 412 9.33 33.94 -45.28
N PRO A 413 8.97 34.70 -46.33
CA PRO A 413 8.67 36.13 -46.20
C PRO A 413 7.44 36.36 -45.32
N ARG A 414 7.44 37.48 -44.56
CA ARG A 414 6.43 37.84 -43.53
C ARG A 414 4.95 37.84 -43.98
N SER A 415 4.68 37.76 -45.28
CA SER A 415 3.35 37.79 -45.88
C SER A 415 2.71 36.42 -46.12
N LYS A 416 3.40 35.30 -45.90
CA LYS A 416 2.83 33.94 -46.05
C LYS A 416 2.64 33.24 -44.70
N LEU A 417 1.47 32.65 -44.50
CA LEU A 417 1.15 31.84 -43.33
C LEU A 417 1.91 30.49 -43.38
N TYR A 418 2.42 30.04 -42.24
CA TYR A 418 3.02 28.71 -42.08
C TYR A 418 1.94 27.63 -42.17
N THR A 419 2.25 26.52 -42.84
CA THR A 419 1.31 25.42 -43.09
C THR A 419 1.42 24.33 -42.03
N GLU A 420 0.48 23.39 -42.03
CA GLU A 420 0.50 22.23 -41.10
C GLU A 420 1.74 21.34 -41.28
N ALA A 421 2.39 21.37 -42.46
CA ALA A 421 3.66 20.71 -42.69
C ALA A 421 4.82 21.41 -41.96
N ASP A 422 4.80 22.75 -41.91
CA ASP A 422 5.79 23.57 -41.19
C ASP A 422 5.69 23.33 -39.67
N GLU A 423 4.47 23.16 -39.14
CA GLU A 423 4.20 22.80 -37.73
C GLU A 423 4.82 21.45 -37.35
N ARG A 424 4.62 20.42 -38.19
CA ARG A 424 5.20 19.08 -37.95
C ARG A 424 6.71 19.10 -37.99
N LEU A 425 7.30 19.93 -38.85
CA LEU A 425 8.75 20.12 -38.95
C LEU A 425 9.33 20.79 -37.69
N LEU A 426 8.62 21.78 -37.14
CA LEU A 426 9.01 22.49 -35.91
C LEU A 426 8.95 21.56 -34.70
N VAL A 427 7.87 20.78 -34.55
CA VAL A 427 7.73 19.79 -33.48
C VAL A 427 8.86 18.75 -33.53
N ARG A 428 9.26 18.34 -34.74
CA ARG A 428 10.37 17.39 -34.93
C ARG A 428 11.72 18.02 -34.58
N HIS A 429 11.96 19.28 -34.95
CA HIS A 429 13.18 20.02 -34.63
C HIS A 429 13.35 20.24 -33.12
N VAL A 430 12.28 20.68 -32.44
CA VAL A 430 12.26 20.87 -30.98
C VAL A 430 12.48 19.55 -30.25
N ARG A 431 11.82 18.47 -30.68
CA ARG A 431 12.01 17.14 -30.07
C ARG A 431 13.44 16.61 -30.21
N ASN A 432 14.12 16.93 -31.31
CA ASN A 432 15.51 16.52 -31.53
C ASN A 432 16.52 17.32 -30.70
N ASN A 433 16.30 18.63 -30.52
CA ASN A 433 17.18 19.49 -29.71
C ASN A 433 16.93 19.41 -28.20
N LEU A 434 15.84 18.78 -27.75
CA LEU A 434 15.53 18.56 -26.33
C LEU A 434 16.27 17.36 -25.71
N LYS A 435 16.93 16.52 -26.51
CA LYS A 435 17.70 15.38 -25.98
C LYS A 435 18.93 15.79 -25.16
N ASP A 436 19.42 17.01 -25.35
CA ASP A 436 20.67 17.48 -24.73
C ASP A 436 20.47 18.34 -23.45
N ILE A 437 19.25 18.40 -22.90
CA ILE A 437 18.93 19.24 -21.71
C ILE A 437 18.50 18.41 -20.48
N TYR A 438 18.61 17.09 -20.54
CA TYR A 438 18.48 16.21 -19.38
C TYR A 438 19.75 15.35 -19.22
N VAL A 439 20.76 15.92 -18.55
CA VAL A 439 21.78 15.21 -17.76
C VAL A 439 21.88 15.92 -16.42
#